data_AF-A0A2N3T2X5-F1
#
_entry.id   AF-A0A2N3T2X5-F1
#
_cell.length_a   1.000
_cell.length_b   1.000
_cell.length_c   1.000
_cell.angle_alpha   90.00
_cell.angle_beta   90.00
_cell.angle_gamma   90.00
#
_symmetry.space_group_name_H-M   'P 1'
#
loop_
_entity.id
_entity.type
_entity.pdbx_description
1 polymer ?
#
loop_
_entity_poly.entity_id
_entity_poly.type
_entity_poly.pdbx_seq_one_letter_code
_entity_poly.pdbx_strand_id
1 'polypeptide(L)'
;MKTGILSILILTFFGLTNERTVNSENFECSIKTTKKVYRIGETPEITVSITNNSSNDVYLIGSLDASEEKWRSPYCYYTIKKPTNKALPILGRCGNMNSLRKDDFKLVKSGELFNPYQSIDGYGFFSSYEIERKENFQSPGKYKITFHYSTKSTKLNDYLGDGDENTELIELFSMVPNIQLESNTIEIEIK
;
A
#
# COMPACT_ATOMS: atom_id res chain seq x y z
N MET A 1 8.77 41.47 -58.87
CA MET A 1 8.69 40.09 -58.36
C MET A 1 8.59 40.16 -56.84
N LYS A 2 7.44 39.78 -56.27
CA LYS A 2 7.19 39.82 -54.82
C LYS A 2 7.60 38.48 -54.23
N THR A 3 8.66 38.46 -53.41
CA THR A 3 9.06 37.29 -52.63
C THR A 3 8.29 37.29 -51.31
N GLY A 4 7.32 36.37 -51.20
CA GLY A 4 6.60 36.12 -49.95
C GLY A 4 7.44 35.23 -49.03
N ILE A 5 7.65 35.68 -47.80
CA ILE A 5 8.30 34.91 -46.75
C ILE A 5 7.23 34.02 -46.11
N LEU A 6 7.33 32.72 -46.36
CA LEU A 6 6.49 31.70 -45.74
C LEU A 6 7.04 31.41 -44.34
N SER A 7 6.40 31.97 -43.31
CA SER A 7 6.70 31.61 -41.91
C SER A 7 5.98 30.31 -41.56
N ILE A 8 6.74 29.24 -41.34
CA ILE A 8 6.24 27.97 -40.82
C ILE A 8 6.16 28.10 -39.30
N LEU A 9 4.94 28.16 -38.78
CA LEU A 9 4.64 28.14 -37.36
C LEU A 9 4.81 26.69 -36.87
N ILE A 10 5.89 26.38 -36.17
CA ILE A 10 6.09 25.08 -35.51
C ILE A 10 5.30 25.12 -34.19
N LEU A 11 4.11 24.52 -34.17
CA LEU A 11 3.40 24.21 -32.92
C LEU A 11 4.12 23.04 -32.24
N THR A 12 4.93 23.34 -31.23
CA THR A 12 5.39 22.35 -30.26
C THR A 12 4.23 22.02 -29.32
N PHE A 13 3.52 20.93 -29.63
CA PHE A 13 2.60 20.28 -28.70
C PHE A 13 3.42 19.70 -27.53
N PHE A 14 3.66 20.50 -26.50
CA PHE A 14 4.03 19.96 -25.19
C PHE A 14 2.79 19.29 -24.62
N GLY A 15 2.63 18.00 -24.93
CA GLY A 15 1.74 17.13 -24.19
C GLY A 15 2.22 17.12 -22.73
N LEU A 16 1.55 17.88 -21.87
CA LEU A 16 1.63 17.73 -20.42
C LEU A 16 0.92 16.42 -20.05
N THR A 17 1.51 15.28 -20.41
CA THR A 17 1.20 14.05 -19.70
C THR A 17 1.81 14.19 -18.32
N ASN A 18 0.95 14.52 -17.36
CA ASN A 18 1.27 14.56 -15.93
C ASN A 18 1.50 13.12 -15.45
N GLU A 19 2.50 12.44 -16.01
CA GLU A 19 3.01 11.18 -15.50
C GLU A 19 3.69 11.53 -14.19
N ARG A 20 2.93 11.48 -13.09
CA ARG A 20 3.51 11.42 -11.74
C ARG A 20 4.44 10.22 -11.74
N THR A 21 5.74 10.47 -11.84
CA THR A 21 6.78 9.46 -11.82
C THR A 21 6.67 8.66 -10.53
N VAL A 22 6.78 7.34 -10.64
CA VAL A 22 6.78 6.42 -9.50
C VAL A 22 7.98 6.77 -8.62
N ASN A 23 7.77 7.44 -7.49
CA ASN A 23 8.85 8.02 -6.68
C ASN A 23 9.28 7.08 -5.55
N SER A 24 9.45 5.80 -5.87
CA SER A 24 9.69 4.76 -4.84
C SER A 24 11.12 4.76 -4.30
N GLU A 25 12.07 5.38 -4.99
CA GLU A 25 13.49 5.44 -4.58
C GLU A 25 13.71 6.18 -3.26
N ASN A 26 12.83 7.11 -2.92
CA ASN A 26 12.89 7.90 -1.69
C ASN A 26 12.18 7.24 -0.51
N PHE A 27 11.76 5.99 -0.63
CA PHE A 27 11.06 5.26 0.43
C PHE A 27 11.71 3.91 0.67
N GLU A 28 11.89 3.57 1.94
CA GLU A 28 12.33 2.23 2.34
C GLU A 28 11.14 1.49 2.96
N CYS A 29 10.94 0.23 2.59
CA CYS A 29 9.93 -0.63 3.19
C CYS A 29 10.62 -1.82 3.84
N SER A 30 10.29 -2.08 5.11
CA SER A 30 10.82 -3.22 5.84
C SER A 30 9.78 -3.88 6.72
N ILE A 31 9.99 -5.16 6.98
CA ILE A 31 9.23 -5.92 7.97
C ILE A 31 10.18 -6.60 8.95
N LYS A 32 9.74 -6.68 10.20
CA LYS A 32 10.45 -7.31 11.31
C LYS A 32 9.51 -8.21 12.08
N THR A 33 10.07 -9.26 12.68
CA THR A 33 9.37 -10.14 13.61
C THR A 33 10.22 -10.34 14.85
N THR A 34 9.58 -10.48 16.01
CA THR A 34 10.24 -10.71 17.31
C THR A 34 10.65 -12.17 17.49
N LYS A 35 10.03 -13.09 16.75
CA LYS A 35 10.20 -14.54 16.90
C LYS A 35 10.41 -15.19 15.53
N LYS A 36 11.28 -16.21 15.48
CA LYS A 36 11.58 -16.97 14.25
C LYS A 36 10.97 -18.37 14.20
N VAL A 37 10.51 -18.89 15.33
CA VAL A 37 9.95 -20.24 15.45
C VAL A 37 8.60 -20.17 16.15
N TYR A 38 7.55 -20.68 15.53
CA TYR A 38 6.17 -20.62 16.02
C TYR A 38 5.58 -22.02 16.13
N ARG A 39 4.57 -22.18 16.99
CA ARG A 39 3.79 -23.41 17.10
C ARG A 39 2.83 -23.53 15.92
N ILE A 40 2.44 -24.75 15.56
CA ILE A 40 1.36 -24.99 14.59
C ILE A 40 0.11 -24.19 14.97
N GLY A 41 -0.37 -23.37 14.03
CA GLY A 41 -1.53 -22.49 14.20
C GLY A 41 -1.30 -21.19 14.97
N GLU A 42 -0.08 -20.93 15.45
CA GLU A 42 0.33 -19.63 16.00
C GLU A 42 0.63 -18.67 14.84
N THR A 43 0.06 -17.47 14.89
CA THR A 43 0.24 -16.43 13.86
C THR A 43 1.48 -15.59 14.18
N PRO A 44 2.29 -15.22 13.17
CA PRO A 44 3.46 -14.40 13.41
C PRO A 44 3.10 -12.96 13.75
N GLU A 45 3.79 -12.40 14.74
CA GLU A 45 3.75 -10.96 14.99
C GLU A 45 4.77 -10.29 14.05
N ILE A 46 4.25 -9.47 13.13
CA ILE A 46 5.05 -8.76 12.13
C ILE A 46 4.78 -7.27 12.24
N THR A 47 5.84 -6.49 12.39
CA THR A 47 5.79 -5.03 12.33
C THR A 47 6.26 -4.58 10.95
N VAL A 48 5.44 -3.77 10.29
CA VAL A 48 5.79 -3.09 9.03
C VAL A 48 6.34 -1.71 9.33
N SER A 49 7.30 -1.26 8.53
CA SER A 49 7.85 0.09 8.59
C SER A 49 8.15 0.60 7.19
N ILE A 50 7.53 1.72 6.83
CA ILE A 50 7.83 2.51 5.63
C ILE A 50 8.51 3.79 6.08
N THR A 51 9.74 4.04 5.65
CA THR A 51 10.50 5.26 5.96
C THR A 51 10.37 6.26 4.82
N ASN A 52 10.00 7.50 5.11
CA ASN A 52 10.08 8.60 4.15
C ASN A 52 11.51 9.16 4.12
N ASN A 53 12.34 8.73 3.17
CA ASN A 53 13.70 9.24 2.99
C ASN A 53 13.76 10.45 2.03
N SER A 54 12.61 10.94 1.55
CA SER A 54 12.57 12.16 0.73
C SER A 54 12.84 13.41 1.58
N SER A 55 13.14 14.53 0.93
CA SER A 55 13.30 15.83 1.59
C SER A 55 11.97 16.52 1.92
N ASN A 56 10.82 15.92 1.60
CA ASN A 56 9.50 16.53 1.76
C ASN A 56 8.67 15.73 2.76
N ASP A 57 7.81 16.44 3.49
CA ASP A 57 6.73 15.81 4.24
C ASP A 57 5.64 15.35 3.26
N VAL A 58 5.06 14.17 3.50
CA VAL A 58 4.06 13.56 2.63
C VAL A 58 2.89 13.00 3.43
N TYR A 59 1.77 12.78 2.77
CA TYR A 59 0.70 11.95 3.35
C TYR A 59 0.79 10.52 2.82
N LEU A 60 0.75 9.55 3.72
CA LEU A 60 0.55 8.14 3.39
C LEU A 60 -0.80 7.67 3.94
N ILE A 61 -1.42 6.72 3.24
CA ILE A 61 -2.71 6.15 3.63
C ILE A 61 -2.43 4.74 4.16
N GLY A 62 -2.98 4.39 5.32
CA GLY A 62 -2.81 3.04 5.85
C GLY A 62 -3.64 1.99 5.13
N SER A 63 -3.59 0.78 5.64
CA SER A 63 -4.43 -0.33 5.15
C SER A 63 -5.90 0.01 5.36
N LEU A 64 -6.67 -0.03 4.28
CA LEU A 64 -8.11 0.21 4.30
C LEU A 64 -8.87 -1.11 4.15
N ASP A 65 -10.18 -1.07 4.39
CA ASP A 65 -11.08 -2.19 4.07
C ASP A 65 -10.84 -2.66 2.62
N ALA A 66 -10.62 -3.95 2.41
CA ALA A 66 -10.32 -4.56 1.10
C ALA A 66 -9.02 -4.10 0.38
N SER A 67 -8.11 -3.37 1.06
CA SER A 67 -6.76 -3.08 0.54
C SER A 67 -5.93 -4.34 0.28
N GLU A 68 -6.07 -5.36 1.15
CA GLU A 68 -5.33 -6.63 1.03
C GLU A 68 -5.78 -7.46 -0.18
N GLU A 69 -7.09 -7.42 -0.47
CA GLU A 69 -7.71 -8.07 -1.64
C GLU A 69 -7.44 -7.32 -2.95
N LYS A 70 -6.81 -6.15 -2.87
CA LYS A 70 -6.54 -5.23 -3.99
C LYS A 70 -7.81 -4.74 -4.70
N TRP A 71 -8.92 -4.65 -3.97
CA TRP A 71 -10.18 -4.11 -4.51
C TRP A 71 -10.16 -2.57 -4.54
N ARG A 72 -9.38 -1.96 -3.66
CA ARG A 72 -9.12 -0.53 -3.64
C ARG A 72 -7.68 -0.22 -3.24
N SER A 73 -7.24 0.99 -3.57
CA SER A 73 -5.97 1.55 -3.13
C SER A 73 -6.09 2.13 -1.70
N PRO A 74 -4.97 2.21 -0.94
CA PRO A 74 -3.68 1.62 -1.26
C PRO A 74 -3.76 0.10 -1.26
N TYR A 75 -2.98 -0.57 -2.11
CA TYR A 75 -2.77 -2.00 -1.95
C TYR A 75 -1.84 -2.22 -0.78
N CYS A 76 -2.25 -3.06 0.17
CA CYS A 76 -1.53 -3.29 1.41
C CYS A 76 -1.68 -4.76 1.79
N TYR A 77 -0.72 -5.61 1.41
CA TYR A 77 -0.88 -7.06 1.49
C TYR A 77 0.44 -7.79 1.70
N TYR A 78 0.37 -9.02 2.19
CA TYR A 78 1.49 -9.93 2.29
C TYR A 78 1.46 -11.01 1.20
N THR A 79 2.64 -11.39 0.73
CA THR A 79 2.85 -12.65 0.01
C THR A 79 3.45 -13.66 0.98
N ILE A 80 2.78 -14.79 1.17
CA ILE A 80 3.23 -15.87 2.07
C ILE A 80 3.56 -17.11 1.23
N LYS A 81 4.85 -17.40 1.09
CA LYS A 81 5.32 -18.66 0.51
C LYS A 81 5.37 -19.74 1.59
N LYS A 82 4.41 -20.65 1.53
CA LYS A 82 4.23 -21.76 2.47
C LYS A 82 5.13 -22.96 2.11
N PRO A 83 5.46 -23.85 3.07
CA PRO A 83 6.14 -25.11 2.78
C PRO A 83 5.30 -26.04 1.91
N THR A 84 3.97 -25.93 2.00
CA THR A 84 3.00 -26.69 1.20
C THR A 84 1.95 -25.75 0.62
N ASN A 85 1.66 -25.87 -0.68
CA ASN A 85 0.65 -25.06 -1.37
C ASN A 85 -0.76 -25.63 -1.21
N LYS A 86 -1.18 -25.95 0.02
CA LYS A 86 -2.56 -26.37 0.27
C LYS A 86 -3.46 -25.14 0.16
N ALA A 87 -4.37 -25.17 -0.81
CA ALA A 87 -5.40 -24.13 -0.93
C ALA A 87 -6.23 -24.09 0.36
N LEU A 88 -6.46 -22.87 0.85
CA LEU A 88 -7.39 -22.65 1.96
C LEU A 88 -8.79 -22.43 1.41
N PRO A 89 -9.84 -22.79 2.17
CA PRO A 89 -11.20 -22.45 1.77
C PRO A 89 -11.32 -20.93 1.61
N ILE A 90 -11.95 -20.50 0.53
CA ILE A 90 -12.31 -19.10 0.32
C ILE A 90 -13.41 -18.78 1.32
N LEU A 91 -13.15 -17.80 2.18
CA LEU A 91 -14.18 -17.24 3.04
C LEU A 91 -14.79 -16.06 2.29
N GLY A 92 -16.12 -16.10 2.09
CA GLY A 92 -16.81 -15.01 1.40
C GLY A 92 -16.67 -13.72 2.20
N ARG A 93 -16.24 -12.64 1.52
CA ARG A 93 -16.28 -11.28 2.07
C ARG A 93 -17.61 -10.62 1.69
N CYS A 94 -18.12 -9.75 2.56
CA CYS A 94 -19.16 -8.80 2.16
C CYS A 94 -18.60 -7.86 1.08
N GLY A 95 -19.43 -7.43 0.13
CA GLY A 95 -19.01 -6.53 -0.96
C GLY A 95 -18.89 -5.06 -0.55
N ASN A 96 -19.44 -4.68 0.60
CA ASN A 96 -19.39 -3.30 1.09
C ASN A 96 -17.97 -2.96 1.58
N MET A 97 -17.55 -1.72 1.34
CA MET A 97 -16.25 -1.18 1.76
C MET A 97 -16.42 0.11 2.54
N ASN A 98 -15.83 0.19 3.74
CA ASN A 98 -15.85 1.42 4.53
C ASN A 98 -15.34 2.63 3.73
N SER A 99 -16.05 3.75 3.82
CA SER A 99 -15.68 5.01 3.16
C SER A 99 -14.28 5.49 3.59
N LEU A 100 -13.53 6.08 2.66
CA LEU A 100 -12.28 6.77 2.96
C LEU A 100 -12.52 8.01 3.83
N ARG A 101 -11.73 8.17 4.89
CA ARG A 101 -11.81 9.27 5.84
C ARG A 101 -10.53 10.10 5.80
N LYS A 102 -10.64 11.34 6.28
CA LYS A 102 -9.47 12.19 6.53
C LYS A 102 -8.47 11.54 7.49
N ASP A 103 -8.96 10.87 8.54
CA ASP A 103 -8.11 10.26 9.56
C ASP A 103 -7.28 9.10 9.00
N ASP A 104 -7.65 8.58 7.83
CA ASP A 104 -6.88 7.54 7.15
C ASP A 104 -5.60 8.09 6.48
N PHE A 105 -5.46 9.42 6.37
CA PHE A 105 -4.27 10.10 5.86
C PHE A 105 -3.34 10.46 7.01
N LYS A 106 -2.16 9.83 7.02
CA LYS A 106 -1.11 10.11 7.99
C LYS A 106 -0.06 11.02 7.37
N LEU A 107 0.16 12.19 7.98
CA LEU A 107 1.35 13.00 7.69
C LEU A 107 2.58 12.22 8.18
N VAL A 108 3.55 12.04 7.28
CA VAL A 108 4.83 11.37 7.53
C VAL A 108 5.93 12.34 7.13
N LYS A 109 6.63 12.87 8.14
CA LYS A 109 7.70 13.82 7.91
C LYS A 109 8.90 13.19 7.23
N SER A 110 9.76 14.01 6.64
CA SER A 110 11.08 13.56 6.19
C SER A 110 11.82 12.85 7.34
N GLY A 111 12.30 11.62 7.09
CA GLY A 111 12.95 10.74 8.04
C GLY A 111 12.02 9.96 8.97
N GLU A 112 10.70 10.19 8.93
CA GLU A 112 9.74 9.52 9.81
C GLU A 112 9.34 8.12 9.30
N LEU A 113 8.99 7.25 10.25
CA LEU A 113 8.45 5.92 10.01
C LEU A 113 6.93 5.92 9.98
N PHE A 114 6.39 5.10 9.08
CA PHE A 114 4.97 4.85 8.92
C PHE A 114 4.68 3.35 9.01
N ASN A 115 3.73 2.96 9.85
CA ASN A 115 3.22 1.60 9.89
C ASN A 115 1.79 1.58 9.31
N PRO A 116 1.56 0.98 8.12
CA PRO A 116 0.26 0.96 7.48
C PRO A 116 -0.78 0.11 8.23
N TYR A 117 -0.39 -0.63 9.27
CA TYR A 117 -1.27 -1.42 10.13
C TYR A 117 -1.39 -0.87 11.56
N GLN A 118 -0.89 0.34 11.83
CA GLN A 118 -1.02 0.93 13.17
C GLN A 118 -2.49 1.23 13.50
N SER A 119 -2.89 1.01 14.75
CA SER A 119 -4.17 1.49 15.25
C SER A 119 -4.11 3.00 15.43
N ILE A 120 -5.04 3.72 14.77
CA ILE A 120 -5.18 5.17 14.87
C ILE A 120 -6.41 5.58 15.68
N ASP A 121 -7.48 4.78 15.67
CA ASP A 121 -8.72 4.93 16.42
C ASP A 121 -9.45 3.57 16.49
N GLY A 122 -10.73 3.57 16.91
CA GLY A 122 -11.57 2.37 16.96
C GLY A 122 -11.96 1.79 15.59
N TYR A 123 -11.68 2.51 14.50
CA TYR A 123 -11.88 2.05 13.12
C TYR A 123 -10.56 1.66 12.45
N GLY A 124 -9.44 2.22 12.93
CA GLY A 124 -8.06 1.86 12.69
C GLY A 124 -7.64 1.86 11.22
N PHE A 125 -6.37 1.55 10.99
CA PHE A 125 -6.01 0.85 9.76
C PHE A 125 -6.34 -0.63 9.92
N PHE A 126 -6.83 -1.25 8.84
CA PHE A 126 -7.25 -2.64 8.84
C PHE A 126 -6.05 -3.57 8.94
N SER A 127 -6.06 -4.48 9.91
CA SER A 127 -5.04 -5.52 10.04
C SER A 127 -4.99 -6.44 8.82
N SER A 128 -3.89 -7.20 8.70
CA SER A 128 -3.74 -8.19 7.64
C SER A 128 -4.49 -9.47 8.00
N TYR A 129 -5.48 -9.81 7.18
CA TYR A 129 -6.21 -11.06 7.33
C TYR A 129 -5.29 -12.25 7.02
N GLU A 130 -4.42 -12.15 6.01
CA GLU A 130 -3.45 -13.20 5.68
C GLU A 130 -2.48 -13.53 6.85
N ILE A 131 -2.03 -12.54 7.61
CA ILE A 131 -1.16 -12.78 8.78
C ILE A 131 -1.95 -13.29 9.99
N GLU A 132 -3.16 -12.79 10.22
CA GLU A 132 -3.97 -13.17 11.39
C GLU A 132 -4.72 -14.50 11.21
N ARG A 133 -4.82 -15.00 9.98
CA ARG A 133 -5.48 -16.27 9.67
C ARG A 133 -4.64 -17.46 10.08
N LYS A 134 -5.00 -18.11 11.19
CA LYS A 134 -4.31 -19.30 11.73
C LYS A 134 -4.16 -20.43 10.71
N GLU A 135 -5.11 -20.59 9.79
CA GLU A 135 -5.06 -21.62 8.74
C GLU A 135 -3.86 -21.43 7.80
N ASN A 136 -3.32 -20.22 7.66
CA ASN A 136 -2.10 -19.98 6.90
C ASN A 136 -0.87 -20.66 7.53
N PHE A 137 -0.87 -20.90 8.84
CA PHE A 137 0.27 -21.37 9.63
C PHE A 137 0.06 -22.76 10.24
N GLN A 138 -0.73 -23.62 9.59
CA GLN A 138 -1.01 -24.99 10.05
C GLN A 138 0.02 -26.04 9.58
N SER A 139 0.73 -25.77 8.49
CA SER A 139 1.72 -26.72 7.96
C SER A 139 3.07 -26.51 8.62
N PRO A 140 3.72 -27.54 9.19
CA PRO A 140 5.07 -27.39 9.71
C PRO A 140 6.08 -27.10 8.59
N GLY A 141 7.13 -26.37 8.92
CA GLY A 141 8.22 -26.03 8.00
C GLY A 141 8.47 -24.53 7.86
N LYS A 142 9.26 -24.17 6.85
CA LYS A 142 9.73 -22.80 6.65
C LYS A 142 8.78 -22.00 5.78
N TYR A 143 8.48 -20.79 6.22
CA TYR A 143 7.66 -19.81 5.53
C TYR A 143 8.51 -18.60 5.15
N LYS A 144 8.30 -18.07 3.94
CA LYS A 144 8.88 -16.80 3.52
C LYS A 144 7.78 -15.77 3.35
N ILE A 145 7.91 -14.64 4.02
CA ILE A 145 6.89 -13.59 4.09
C ILE A 145 7.49 -12.30 3.56
N THR A 146 6.77 -11.66 2.64
CA THR A 146 7.10 -10.36 2.05
C THR A 146 5.87 -9.48 2.11
N PHE A 147 6.04 -8.21 2.45
CA PHE A 147 4.98 -7.21 2.46
C PHE A 147 5.07 -6.31 1.22
N HIS A 148 3.91 -5.88 0.74
CA HIS A 148 3.77 -5.01 -0.42
C HIS A 148 2.83 -3.85 -0.10
N TYR A 149 3.24 -2.65 -0.51
CA TYR A 149 2.46 -1.42 -0.37
C TYR A 149 2.42 -0.65 -1.69
N SER A 150 1.26 -0.12 -2.09
CA SER A 150 1.15 0.64 -3.34
C SER A 150 0.07 1.71 -3.27
N THR A 151 0.45 2.94 -3.57
CA THR A 151 -0.42 4.10 -3.84
C THR A 151 -0.33 4.52 -5.32
N LYS A 152 -0.09 3.54 -6.21
CA LYS A 152 0.08 3.81 -7.65
C LYS A 152 -1.13 4.38 -8.35
N SER A 153 -2.33 4.23 -7.80
CA SER A 153 -3.49 4.89 -8.39
C SER A 153 -3.38 6.41 -8.22
N THR A 154 -3.62 7.13 -9.31
CA THR A 154 -3.71 8.59 -9.36
C THR A 154 -5.16 9.10 -9.29
N LYS A 155 -6.14 8.21 -9.10
CA LYS A 155 -7.56 8.54 -9.04
C LYS A 155 -8.07 8.36 -7.62
N LEU A 156 -8.63 9.41 -7.03
CA LEU A 156 -9.21 9.34 -5.68
C LEU A 156 -10.31 8.25 -5.59
N ASN A 157 -11.11 8.07 -6.65
CA ASN A 157 -12.16 7.05 -6.70
C ASN A 157 -11.66 5.63 -6.46
N ASP A 158 -10.39 5.34 -6.73
CA ASP A 158 -9.82 4.02 -6.47
C ASP A 158 -9.54 3.80 -4.96
N TYR A 159 -9.76 4.79 -4.09
CA TYR A 159 -9.55 4.74 -2.64
C TYR A 159 -10.86 4.86 -1.84
N LEU A 160 -11.91 5.48 -2.41
CA LEU A 160 -13.10 5.94 -1.68
C LEU A 160 -13.90 4.84 -0.97
N GLY A 161 -13.85 3.60 -1.44
CA GLY A 161 -14.78 2.56 -0.98
C GLY A 161 -16.22 2.91 -1.37
N ASP A 162 -17.17 2.75 -0.45
CA ASP A 162 -18.58 3.14 -0.65
C ASP A 162 -18.85 4.63 -0.31
N GLY A 163 -17.80 5.43 -0.11
CA GLY A 163 -17.91 6.86 0.19
C GLY A 163 -17.89 7.75 -1.05
N ASP A 164 -18.24 9.03 -0.84
CA ASP A 164 -18.19 10.06 -1.86
C ASP A 164 -16.91 10.91 -1.76
N GLU A 165 -16.48 11.47 -2.88
CA GLU A 165 -15.43 12.47 -2.90
C GLU A 165 -15.87 13.77 -2.22
N ASN A 166 -14.91 14.47 -1.61
CA ASN A 166 -15.13 15.82 -1.11
C ASN A 166 -13.83 16.65 -1.21
N THR A 167 -13.94 17.96 -1.05
CA THR A 167 -12.82 18.90 -1.21
C THR A 167 -11.64 18.57 -0.29
N GLU A 168 -11.89 18.20 0.97
CA GLU A 168 -10.82 17.88 1.93
C GLU A 168 -10.05 16.62 1.51
N LEU A 169 -10.75 15.57 1.05
CA LEU A 169 -10.11 14.35 0.56
C LEU A 169 -9.30 14.61 -0.72
N ILE A 170 -9.79 15.45 -1.62
CA ILE A 170 -9.07 15.83 -2.85
C ILE A 170 -7.76 16.54 -2.52
N GLU A 171 -7.80 17.48 -1.57
CA GLU A 171 -6.62 18.23 -1.12
C GLU A 171 -5.59 17.30 -0.48
N LEU A 172 -6.01 16.44 0.46
CA LEU A 172 -5.13 15.46 1.10
C LEU A 172 -4.53 14.48 0.08
N PHE A 173 -5.35 13.95 -0.81
CA PHE A 173 -4.93 13.01 -1.85
C PHE A 173 -3.92 13.62 -2.83
N SER A 174 -4.00 14.93 -3.09
CA SER A 174 -3.04 15.62 -3.95
C SER A 174 -1.60 15.50 -3.44
N MET A 175 -1.41 15.33 -2.14
CA MET A 175 -0.13 15.20 -1.44
C MET A 175 0.33 13.73 -1.24
N VAL A 176 -0.50 12.76 -1.63
CA VAL A 176 -0.12 11.34 -1.55
C VAL A 176 0.84 11.02 -2.70
N PRO A 177 2.05 10.51 -2.40
CA PRO A 177 3.02 10.19 -3.43
C PRO A 177 2.58 8.92 -4.18
N ASN A 178 2.95 8.83 -5.46
CA ASN A 178 2.72 7.64 -6.27
C ASN A 178 3.88 6.66 -6.05
N ILE A 179 3.70 5.66 -5.18
CA ILE A 179 4.77 4.70 -4.83
C ILE A 179 4.30 3.27 -4.92
N GLN A 180 5.24 2.36 -5.18
CA GLN A 180 5.07 0.92 -5.10
C GLN A 180 6.30 0.34 -4.39
N LEU A 181 6.08 -0.22 -3.21
CA LEU A 181 7.11 -0.71 -2.32
C LEU A 181 6.96 -2.21 -2.09
N GLU A 182 8.10 -2.88 -1.98
CA GLU A 182 8.24 -4.25 -1.52
C GLU A 182 9.21 -4.26 -0.35
N SER A 183 8.88 -5.00 0.71
CA SER A 183 9.74 -5.11 1.89
C SER A 183 10.89 -6.11 1.67
N ASN A 184 11.82 -6.17 2.62
CA ASN A 184 12.64 -7.37 2.79
C ASN A 184 11.74 -8.61 2.99
N THR A 185 12.27 -9.80 2.66
CA THR A 185 11.64 -11.08 2.99
C THR A 185 12.15 -11.58 4.34
N ILE A 186 11.25 -11.99 5.24
CA ILE A 186 11.61 -12.72 6.46
C ILE A 186 11.32 -14.20 6.31
N GLU A 187 12.14 -15.03 6.98
CA GLU A 187 11.91 -16.48 7.10
C GLU A 187 11.55 -16.81 8.54
N ILE A 188 10.43 -17.52 8.72
CA ILE A 188 9.99 -18.10 10.00
C ILE A 188 9.80 -19.60 9.83
N GLU A 189 9.73 -20.32 10.95
CA GLU A 189 9.54 -21.77 10.98
C GLU A 189 8.37 -22.16 11.88
N ILE A 190 7.48 -23.01 11.40
CA ILE A 190 6.38 -23.59 12.17
C ILE A 190 6.76 -25.02 12.61
N LYS A 191 6.66 -25.33 13.91
CA LYS A 191 6.96 -26.65 14.50
C LYS A 191 5.93 -27.10 15.53
#